data_AF-A0A0A0IA19-F1
#
_entry.id   AF-A0A0A0IA19-F1
#
_cell.length_a   1.000
_cell.length_b   1.000
_cell.length_c   1.000
_cell.angle_alpha   90.00
_cell.angle_beta   90.00
_cell.angle_gamma   90.00
#
_symmetry.space_group_name_H-M   'P 1'
#
loop_
_entity.id
_entity.type
_entity.pdbx_description
1 polymer ?
#
loop_
_entity_poly.entity_id
_entity_poly.type
_entity_poly.pdbx_seq_one_letter_code
_entity_poly.pdbx_strand_id
1 'polypeptide(L)' 'MVLSLKEKNEYRRYIVNSLVQKFRCCEEDAKAMVENSCILDEIANDFDKVICFNSDEIAELLISKNKQN' A
#
# COMPACT_ATOMS: atom_id res chain seq x y z
N MET A 1 -11.67 5.21 14.05
CA MET A 1 -12.61 5.08 12.92
C MET A 1 -12.00 4.01 12.02
N VAL A 2 -12.62 2.84 11.90
CA VAL A 2 -12.06 1.74 11.08
C VAL A 2 -12.50 1.97 9.64
N LEU A 3 -11.56 2.00 8.70
CA LEU A 3 -11.86 2.12 7.27
C LEU A 3 -12.82 1.01 6.82
N SER A 4 -13.81 1.38 6.02
CA SER A 4 -14.71 0.42 5.40
C SER A 4 -13.94 -0.48 4.43
N LEU A 5 -14.46 -1.68 4.17
CA LEU A 5 -13.86 -2.63 3.21
C LEU A 5 -13.64 -2.00 1.81
N LYS A 6 -14.53 -1.09 1.40
CA LYS A 6 -14.42 -0.34 0.15
C LYS A 6 -13.21 0.59 0.14
N GLU A 7 -13.02 1.35 1.21
CA GLU A 7 -11.89 2.28 1.34
C GLU A 7 -10.58 1.51 1.37
N LYS A 8 -10.49 0.42 2.14
CA LYS A 8 -9.31 -0.48 2.13
C LYS A 8 -8.97 -0.97 0.72
N ASN A 9 -9.98 -1.34 -0.07
CA ASN A 9 -9.78 -1.78 -1.46
C ASN A 9 -9.33 -0.63 -2.38
N GLU A 10 -9.81 0.58 -2.17
CA GLU A 10 -9.33 1.76 -2.91
C GLU A 10 -7.88 2.07 -2.57
N TYR A 11 -7.52 2.14 -1.28
CA TYR A 11 -6.14 2.32 -0.84
C TYR A 11 -5.20 1.26 -1.40
N ARG A 12 -5.62 -0.02 -1.37
CA ARG A 12 -4.88 -1.11 -2.02
C ARG A 12 -4.62 -0.81 -3.49
N ARG A 13 -5.66 -0.39 -4.21
CA ARG A 13 -5.57 -0.10 -5.64
C ARG A 13 -4.63 1.07 -5.91
N TYR A 14 -4.67 2.13 -5.10
CA TYR A 14 -3.76 3.27 -5.24
C TYR A 14 -2.29 2.85 -5.05
N ILE A 15 -1.98 2.08 -4.00
CA ILE A 15 -0.62 1.61 -3.72
C ILE A 15 -0.12 0.68 -4.84
N VAL A 16 -0.94 -0.30 -5.26
CA VAL A 16 -0.59 -1.19 -6.37
C VAL A 16 -0.35 -0.41 -7.65
N ASN A 17 -1.18 0.60 -7.93
CA ASN A 17 -1.01 1.42 -9.12
C ASN A 17 0.28 2.25 -9.06
N SER A 18 0.62 2.84 -7.91
CA SER A 18 1.92 3.51 -7.70
C SER A 18 3.09 2.55 -7.89
N LEU A 19 3.02 1.33 -7.35
CA LEU A 19 4.05 0.29 -7.53
C LEU A 19 4.24 -0.10 -9.00
N VAL A 20 3.15 -0.29 -9.74
CA VAL A 20 3.21 -0.65 -11.16
C VAL A 20 3.70 0.52 -12.02
N GLN A 21 3.16 1.72 -11.82
CA GLN A 21 3.48 2.88 -12.67
C GLN A 21 4.86 3.48 -12.37
N LYS A 22 5.20 3.67 -11.09
CA LYS A 22 6.45 4.33 -10.70
C LYS A 22 7.61 3.36 -10.54
N PHE A 23 7.36 2.20 -9.91
CA PHE A 23 8.40 1.23 -9.61
C PHE A 23 8.52 0.11 -10.65
N ARG A 24 7.66 0.12 -11.68
CA ARG A 24 7.60 -0.89 -12.75
C ARG A 24 7.50 -2.33 -12.19
N CYS A 25 6.85 -2.49 -11.05
CA CYS A 25 6.54 -3.82 -10.52
C CYS A 25 5.47 -4.50 -11.37
N CYS A 26 5.53 -5.83 -11.46
CA CYS A 26 4.42 -6.62 -11.98
C CYS A 26 3.20 -6.43 -11.08
N GLU A 27 2.00 -6.39 -11.66
CA GLU A 27 0.77 -6.18 -10.89
C GLU A 27 0.56 -7.28 -9.84
N GLU A 28 0.92 -8.53 -10.17
CA GLU A 28 0.86 -9.67 -9.26
C GLU A 28 1.83 -9.52 -8.07
N ASP A 29 3.09 -9.15 -8.34
CA ASP A 29 4.09 -8.84 -7.31
C ASP A 29 3.66 -7.67 -6.44
N ALA A 30 3.17 -6.59 -7.03
CA ALA A 30 2.71 -5.41 -6.31
C ALA A 30 1.54 -5.75 -5.38
N LYS A 31 0.58 -6.55 -5.84
CA LYS A 31 -0.51 -7.08 -5.00
C LYS A 31 0.03 -7.91 -3.85
N ALA A 32 0.95 -8.83 -4.13
CA ALA A 32 1.58 -9.68 -3.13
C ALA A 32 2.37 -8.85 -2.09
N MET A 33 3.11 -7.81 -2.49
CA MET A 33 3.83 -6.93 -1.56
C MET A 33 2.89 -6.20 -0.62
N VAL A 34 1.79 -5.65 -1.15
CA VAL A 34 0.81 -4.93 -0.34
C VAL A 34 0.09 -5.88 0.63
N GLU A 35 -0.25 -7.09 0.19
CA GLU A 35 -0.89 -8.11 1.04
C GLU A 35 0.06 -8.65 2.11
N ASN A 36 1.32 -8.93 1.77
CA ASN A 36 2.32 -9.43 2.72
C ASN A 36 2.73 -8.37 3.76
N SER A 37 2.64 -7.09 3.43
CA SER A 37 3.08 -6.01 4.32
C SER A 37 2.08 -5.64 5.42
N CYS A 38 0.83 -6.14 5.38
CA CYS A 38 -0.24 -5.72 6.30
C CYS A 38 -0.48 -4.20 6.40
N ILE A 39 0.07 -3.41 5.48
CA ILE A 39 0.11 -1.94 5.57
C ILE A 39 -1.29 -1.32 5.50
N LEU A 40 -2.22 -1.97 4.81
CA LEU A 40 -3.62 -1.54 4.73
C LEU A 40 -4.34 -1.66 6.08
N ASP A 41 -4.00 -2.68 6.88
CA ASP A 41 -4.54 -2.82 8.23
C ASP A 41 -3.91 -1.83 9.19
N GLU A 42 -2.62 -1.54 9.05
CA GLU A 42 -1.97 -0.46 9.81
C GLU A 42 -2.59 0.90 9.52
N ILE A 43 -2.81 1.22 8.24
CA ILE A 43 -3.45 2.48 7.83
C ILE A 43 -4.89 2.51 8.34
N ALA A 44 -5.66 1.44 8.19
CA ALA A 44 -7.06 1.42 8.61
C ALA A 44 -7.26 1.53 10.12
N ASN A 45 -6.25 1.19 10.91
CA ASN A 45 -6.30 1.25 12.37
C ASN A 45 -5.72 2.56 12.93
N ASP A 46 -5.04 3.35 12.10
CA ASP A 46 -4.34 4.57 12.50
C ASP A 46 -4.85 5.79 11.75
N PHE A 47 -5.59 6.64 12.46
CA PHE A 47 -6.28 7.78 11.87
C PHE A 47 -5.33 8.79 11.22
N ASP A 48 -4.14 8.97 11.80
CA ASP A 48 -3.13 9.88 11.26
C ASP A 48 -2.63 9.37 9.91
N LYS A 49 -2.40 8.05 9.79
CA LYS A 49 -2.00 7.39 8.55
C LYS A 49 -3.10 7.40 7.48
N VAL A 50 -4.38 7.39 7.86
CA VAL A 50 -5.50 7.55 6.92
C VAL A 50 -5.48 8.95 6.31
N ILE A 51 -5.33 10.00 7.13
CA ILE A 51 -5.34 11.38 6.65
C ILE A 51 -4.07 11.69 5.83
N CYS A 52 -2.93 11.21 6.29
CA CYS A 52 -1.64 11.36 5.62
C CYS A 52 -1.38 10.25 4.60
N PHE A 53 -2.43 9.59 4.09
CA PHE A 53 -2.24 8.51 3.12
C PHE A 53 -1.57 9.04 1.85
N ASN A 54 -0.38 8.51 1.56
CA ASN A 54 0.34 8.77 0.33
C ASN A 54 0.76 7.45 -0.31
N SER A 55 0.11 7.10 -1.42
CA SER A 55 0.35 5.83 -2.11
C SER A 55 1.78 5.71 -2.64
N ASP A 56 2.43 6.82 -2.98
CA ASP A 56 3.78 6.83 -3.51
C ASP A 56 4.83 6.58 -2.43
N GLU A 57 4.70 7.24 -1.28
CA GLU A 57 5.59 7.01 -0.13
C GLU A 57 5.44 5.57 0.38
N ILE A 58 4.20 5.06 0.47
CA ILE A 58 3.96 3.67 0.88
C ILE A 58 4.56 2.70 -0.15
N ALA A 59 4.38 2.95 -1.44
CA ALA A 59 4.98 2.13 -2.50
C ALA A 59 6.51 2.12 -2.40
N GLU A 60 7.15 3.27 -2.15
CA GLU A 60 8.59 3.37 -1.96
C GLU A 60 9.07 2.58 -0.74
N LEU A 61 8.32 2.65 0.36
CA LEU A 61 8.61 1.94 1.61
C LEU A 61 8.48 0.42 1.42
N LEU A 62 7.45 -0.04 0.71
CA LEU A 62 7.25 -1.44 0.35
C LEU A 62 8.38 -1.98 -0.51
N ILE A 63 8.78 -1.24 -1.54
CA ILE A 63 9.88 -1.61 -2.43
C ILE A 63 11.19 -1.67 -1.67
N SER A 64 11.46 -0.69 -0.81
CA SER A 64 12.68 -0.64 -0.01
C SER A 64 12.78 -1.82 0.94
N LYS A 65 11.66 -2.18 1.60
CA LYS A 65 11.59 -3.39 2.44
C LYS A 65 11.76 -4.67 1.62
N ASN A 66 11.14 -4.75 0.45
CA ASN A 66 11.22 -5.94 -0.41
C ASN A 66 12.62 -6.13 -1.04
N LYS A 67 13.37 -5.03 -1.30
CA LYS A 67 14.76 -5.09 -1.80
C LYS A 67 15.80 -5.45 -0.74
N GLN A 68 15.49 -5.28 0.54
CA GLN A 68 16.39 -5.60 1.65
C GLN A 68 16.36 -7.07 2.08
N ASN A 69 15.44 -7.87 1.51
CA ASN A 69 15.28 -9.29 1.79
C ASN A 69 15.77 -10.14 0.61
#